data_AF-E3H2L4-F1
#
_entry.id   AF-E3H2L4-F1
#
_cell.length_a   1.000
_cell.length_b   1.000
_cell.length_c   1.000
_cell.angle_alpha   90.00
_cell.angle_beta   90.00
_cell.angle_gamma   90.00
#
_symmetry.space_group_name_H-M   'P 1'
#
loop_
_entity.id
_entity.type
_entity.pdbx_description
1 polymer ?
#
loop_
_entity_poly.entity_id
_entity_poly.type
_entity_poly.pdbx_seq_one_letter_code
_entity_poly.pdbx_strand_id
1 'polypeptide(L)'
;MSDNSLRAGTPGKFGAWIRYGGDPISEEQLAFAAQNYAVAILQPWELDAARYLKEQSPNMVVLAYKCLSSSRAYEPGPIYSSGVSYKYAQDLLNTTGKDLFARRLDGSLIEWSGYWQHYQMAVWSADYRWQWVHSVVEELRNSPFDGVMADNDVENDYYGLNLPIQGVESITTIRQHLDFLISFAGIELNKIGKILVPNIAESRLRWGKWESHSAYGGGFEEVWLGWGAQEFLSGAYATMQGNHIGRGAEGLVTLNAVQDRSGDAYGAVNTQQSLPKVTILRTPHGYSTSPISGTDENLLYGLAGFWVFGGGRFTGINATQHDAYDGTPNAPELSFDLGAASGEIEAQDSVQTRAFTHGWAALNTSDRTTMVRVPQDQGLVDAQNNAAPATLTLEGHRGVIYRKR
;
A
#
# COMPACT_ATOMS: atom_id res chain seq x y z
N MET A 1 22.94 6.21 -17.31
CA MET A 1 22.76 5.09 -16.37
C MET A 1 21.58 5.48 -15.49
N SER A 2 20.44 4.82 -15.63
CA SER A 2 19.30 5.07 -14.74
C SER A 2 19.72 4.63 -13.35
N ASP A 3 19.57 5.50 -12.36
CA ASP A 3 19.90 5.17 -10.98
C ASP A 3 18.79 4.28 -10.42
N ASN A 4 18.77 3.01 -10.84
CA ASN A 4 17.84 1.98 -10.35
C ASN A 4 18.03 1.72 -8.84
N SER A 5 18.98 2.39 -8.17
CA SER A 5 19.19 2.33 -6.73
C SER A 5 18.12 3.08 -5.92
N LEU A 6 17.27 3.89 -6.56
CA LEU A 6 16.33 4.79 -5.89
C LEU A 6 14.90 4.24 -5.75
N ARG A 7 14.63 3.00 -6.21
CA ARG A 7 13.29 2.39 -6.19
C ARG A 7 13.35 0.94 -5.73
N ALA A 8 12.44 0.55 -4.84
CA ALA A 8 12.27 -0.84 -4.43
C ALA A 8 11.54 -1.66 -5.52
N GLY A 9 11.53 -2.99 -5.39
CA GLY A 9 10.78 -3.86 -6.31
C GLY A 9 11.54 -4.21 -7.59
N THR A 10 10.83 -4.87 -8.51
CA THR A 10 11.42 -5.38 -9.75
C THR A 10 11.56 -4.26 -10.80
N PRO A 11 12.77 -4.01 -11.35
CA PRO A 11 12.96 -3.01 -12.39
C PRO A 11 12.06 -3.24 -13.62
N GLY A 12 11.50 -2.16 -14.16
CA GLY A 12 10.62 -2.22 -15.34
C GLY A 12 9.24 -2.83 -15.10
N LYS A 13 8.88 -3.14 -13.85
CA LYS A 13 7.56 -3.61 -13.45
C LYS A 13 6.97 -2.63 -12.44
N PHE A 14 5.69 -2.28 -12.60
CA PHE A 14 5.01 -1.32 -11.71
C PHE A 14 3.68 -1.82 -11.18
N GLY A 15 3.31 -3.07 -11.47
CA GLY A 15 2.11 -3.65 -10.90
C GLY A 15 2.32 -4.13 -9.47
N ALA A 16 1.30 -3.93 -8.63
CA ALA A 16 1.19 -4.51 -7.30
C ALA A 16 0.16 -5.65 -7.29
N TRP A 17 0.51 -6.83 -6.80
CA TRP A 17 -0.41 -7.93 -6.65
C TRP A 17 -1.01 -7.94 -5.25
N ILE A 18 -2.27 -7.55 -5.15
CA ILE A 18 -3.01 -7.52 -3.89
C ILE A 18 -3.82 -8.82 -3.84
N ARG A 19 -3.27 -9.86 -3.20
CA ARG A 19 -3.77 -11.24 -3.26
C ARG A 19 -3.93 -11.85 -1.86
N TYR A 20 -4.87 -11.29 -1.10
CA TYR A 20 -5.20 -11.81 0.23
C TYR A 20 -6.69 -12.16 0.41
N GLY A 21 -7.46 -12.28 -0.67
CA GLY A 21 -8.85 -12.76 -0.65
C GLY A 21 -9.02 -14.21 -1.14
N GLY A 22 -10.25 -14.70 -1.12
CA GLY A 22 -10.76 -15.78 -1.98
C GLY A 22 -10.04 -17.13 -2.00
N ASP A 23 -10.08 -17.78 -3.16
CA ASP A 23 -9.66 -19.16 -3.39
C ASP A 23 -8.14 -19.36 -3.19
N PRO A 24 -7.65 -20.61 -3.07
CA PRO A 24 -6.22 -20.88 -3.06
C PRO A 24 -5.48 -20.29 -4.28
N ILE A 25 -4.27 -19.78 -4.07
CA ILE A 25 -3.44 -19.23 -5.14
C ILE A 25 -3.00 -20.36 -6.08
N SER A 26 -3.25 -20.22 -7.38
CA SER A 26 -2.84 -21.20 -8.37
C SER A 26 -1.39 -21.01 -8.83
N GLU A 27 -0.77 -22.07 -9.35
CA GLU A 27 0.57 -22.01 -9.95
C GLU A 27 0.64 -21.01 -11.11
N GLU A 28 -0.42 -20.93 -11.93
CA GLU A 28 -0.53 -19.97 -13.02
C GLU A 28 -0.51 -18.53 -12.50
N GLN A 29 -1.25 -18.25 -11.43
CA GLN A 29 -1.25 -16.93 -10.80
C GLN A 29 0.14 -16.57 -10.26
N LEU A 30 0.84 -17.51 -9.62
CA LEU A 30 2.20 -17.30 -9.12
C LEU A 30 3.20 -17.03 -10.25
N ALA A 31 3.17 -17.83 -11.32
CA ALA A 31 4.04 -17.65 -12.48
C ALA A 31 3.79 -16.30 -13.15
N PHE A 32 2.52 -15.93 -13.33
CA PHE A 32 2.13 -14.63 -13.84
C PHE A 32 2.63 -13.50 -12.95
N ALA A 33 2.46 -13.62 -11.63
CA ALA A 33 2.85 -12.60 -10.70
C ALA A 33 4.36 -12.35 -10.70
N ALA A 34 5.16 -13.42 -10.63
CA ALA A 34 6.62 -13.35 -10.69
C ALA A 34 7.10 -12.64 -11.98
N GLN A 35 6.38 -12.80 -13.08
CA GLN A 35 6.72 -12.17 -14.36
C GLN A 35 6.30 -10.70 -14.44
N ASN A 36 5.18 -10.30 -13.83
CA ASN A 36 4.55 -9.01 -14.13
C ASN A 36 4.57 -7.98 -12.98
N TYR A 37 4.80 -8.40 -11.74
CA TYR A 37 4.66 -7.50 -10.59
C TYR A 37 5.99 -7.14 -9.92
N ALA A 38 5.99 -5.96 -9.30
CA ALA A 38 7.09 -5.48 -8.45
C ALA A 38 6.85 -5.76 -6.97
N VAL A 39 5.58 -5.88 -6.58
CA VAL A 39 5.16 -6.12 -5.20
C VAL A 39 4.05 -7.16 -5.17
N ALA A 40 4.05 -8.02 -4.17
CA ALA A 40 2.95 -8.92 -3.83
C ALA A 40 2.57 -8.76 -2.35
N ILE A 41 1.27 -8.74 -2.06
CA ILE A 41 0.70 -8.76 -0.71
C ILE A 41 -0.13 -10.03 -0.61
N LEU A 42 0.28 -10.95 0.25
CA LEU A 42 -0.36 -12.27 0.42
C LEU A 42 -0.88 -12.44 1.83
N GLN A 43 -1.78 -13.41 2.04
CA GLN A 43 -2.11 -13.86 3.39
C GLN A 43 -0.87 -14.46 4.08
N PRO A 44 -0.75 -14.35 5.42
CA PRO A 44 0.47 -14.72 6.13
C PRO A 44 0.76 -16.23 6.13
N TRP A 45 -0.25 -17.08 5.87
CA TRP A 45 -0.07 -18.52 5.73
C TRP A 45 0.46 -18.94 4.35
N GLU A 46 0.51 -18.03 3.37
CA GLU A 46 0.97 -18.30 1.99
C GLU A 46 2.50 -18.38 1.87
N LEU A 47 3.13 -19.17 2.75
CA LEU A 47 4.58 -19.26 2.88
C LEU A 47 5.25 -19.88 1.64
N ASP A 48 4.61 -20.86 1.01
CA ASP A 48 5.14 -21.51 -0.20
C ASP A 48 5.06 -20.58 -1.41
N ALA A 49 3.93 -19.86 -1.57
CA ALA A 49 3.78 -18.82 -2.57
C ALA A 49 4.84 -17.72 -2.39
N ALA A 50 5.04 -17.23 -1.16
CA ALA A 50 6.04 -16.22 -0.87
C ALA A 50 7.46 -16.71 -1.21
N ARG A 51 7.84 -17.94 -0.83
CA ARG A 51 9.13 -18.55 -1.22
C ARG A 51 9.29 -18.61 -2.74
N TYR A 52 8.29 -19.13 -3.43
CA TYR A 52 8.30 -19.22 -4.89
C TYR A 52 8.54 -17.86 -5.55
N LEU A 53 7.83 -16.81 -5.11
CA LEU A 53 8.01 -15.46 -5.64
C LEU A 53 9.42 -14.91 -5.38
N LYS A 54 9.98 -15.13 -4.19
CA LYS A 54 11.36 -14.72 -3.87
C LYS A 54 12.41 -15.49 -4.68
N GLU A 55 12.15 -16.75 -5.02
CA GLU A 55 13.04 -17.55 -5.87
C GLU A 55 12.97 -17.10 -7.33
N GLN A 56 11.76 -16.90 -7.88
CA GLN A 56 11.57 -16.57 -9.30
C GLN A 56 11.77 -15.08 -9.62
N SER A 57 11.56 -14.20 -8.65
CA SER A 57 11.74 -12.75 -8.79
C SER A 57 12.36 -12.16 -7.52
N PRO A 58 13.67 -12.35 -7.27
CA PRO A 58 14.33 -11.96 -6.01
C PRO A 58 14.16 -10.49 -5.59
N ASN A 59 14.01 -9.60 -6.56
CA ASN A 59 13.81 -8.16 -6.34
C ASN A 59 12.34 -7.78 -6.05
N MET A 60 11.39 -8.70 -6.21
CA MET A 60 9.99 -8.46 -5.83
C MET A 60 9.90 -8.28 -4.32
N VAL A 61 9.15 -7.27 -3.89
CA VAL A 61 8.79 -7.10 -2.48
C VAL A 61 7.58 -7.98 -2.18
N VAL A 62 7.69 -8.90 -1.22
CA VAL A 62 6.59 -9.80 -0.84
C VAL A 62 6.21 -9.54 0.61
N LEU A 63 4.98 -9.08 0.84
CA LEU A 63 4.47 -8.65 2.14
C LEU A 63 3.39 -9.60 2.65
N ALA A 64 3.42 -9.89 3.94
CA ALA A 64 2.32 -10.57 4.64
C ALA A 64 1.25 -9.56 5.04
N TYR A 65 -0.02 -9.86 4.78
CA TYR A 65 -1.15 -9.09 5.29
C TYR A 65 -1.28 -9.28 6.82
N LYS A 66 -1.36 -8.17 7.56
CA LYS A 66 -1.74 -8.17 8.99
C LYS A 66 -2.66 -7.01 9.32
N CYS A 67 -3.82 -7.29 9.89
CA CYS A 67 -4.71 -6.27 10.42
C CYS A 67 -4.20 -5.73 11.77
N LEU A 68 -4.20 -4.40 11.90
CA LEU A 68 -3.83 -3.66 13.12
C LEU A 68 -4.97 -3.57 14.15
N SER A 69 -6.23 -3.69 13.70
CA SER A 69 -7.38 -3.17 14.44
C SER A 69 -8.49 -4.19 14.72
N SER A 70 -8.46 -5.38 14.10
CA SER A 70 -9.43 -6.45 14.33
C SER A 70 -8.80 -7.83 14.42
N SER A 71 -9.58 -8.78 14.94
CA SER A 71 -9.32 -10.22 14.88
C SER A 71 -10.56 -10.95 14.36
N ARG A 72 -10.39 -12.18 13.87
CA ARG A 72 -11.47 -12.95 13.23
C ARG A 72 -11.75 -14.23 14.01
N ALA A 73 -13.01 -14.50 14.32
CA ALA A 73 -13.39 -15.71 15.07
C ALA A 73 -13.42 -16.97 14.19
N TYR A 74 -13.53 -16.82 12.87
CA TYR A 74 -13.58 -17.95 11.93
C TYR A 74 -12.21 -18.48 11.53
N GLU A 75 -11.11 -17.78 11.84
CA GLU A 75 -9.78 -18.20 11.42
C GLU A 75 -9.33 -19.46 12.19
N PRO A 76 -9.05 -20.57 11.49
CA PRO A 76 -8.66 -21.82 12.15
C PRO A 76 -7.25 -21.78 12.74
N GLY A 77 -6.41 -20.85 12.28
CA GLY A 77 -4.97 -20.82 12.58
C GLY A 77 -4.19 -21.92 11.84
N PRO A 78 -2.92 -22.17 12.21
CA PRO A 78 -2.19 -21.55 13.33
C PRO A 78 -1.58 -20.18 13.02
N ILE A 79 -1.57 -19.76 11.75
CA ILE A 79 -1.11 -18.43 11.31
C ILE A 79 -2.36 -17.58 11.01
N TYR A 80 -2.38 -16.34 11.49
CA TYR A 80 -3.58 -15.50 11.50
C TYR A 80 -3.36 -14.21 10.71
N SER A 81 -4.41 -13.64 10.14
CA SER A 81 -4.36 -12.36 9.43
C SER A 81 -4.27 -11.13 10.35
N SER A 82 -4.08 -11.31 11.66
CA SER A 82 -3.87 -10.26 12.66
C SER A 82 -2.70 -10.63 13.59
N GLY A 83 -2.10 -9.63 14.24
CA GLY A 83 -1.04 -9.88 15.25
C GLY A 83 -1.56 -10.45 16.57
N VAL A 84 -2.88 -10.36 16.80
CA VAL A 84 -3.55 -11.00 17.94
C VAL A 84 -4.77 -11.73 17.39
N SER A 85 -4.78 -13.06 17.51
CA SER A 85 -5.90 -13.88 17.06
C SER A 85 -7.08 -13.78 18.03
N TYR A 86 -8.29 -14.01 17.52
CA TYR A 86 -9.49 -14.04 18.35
C TYR A 86 -9.38 -15.08 19.46
N LYS A 87 -8.90 -16.28 19.11
CA LYS A 87 -8.68 -17.37 20.08
C LYS A 87 -7.73 -16.97 21.19
N TYR A 88 -6.59 -16.35 20.87
CA TYR A 88 -5.63 -15.89 21.88
C TYR A 88 -6.26 -14.87 22.83
N ALA A 89 -6.94 -13.86 22.28
CA ALA A 89 -7.59 -12.82 23.08
C ALA A 89 -8.68 -13.40 23.99
N GLN A 90 -9.47 -14.35 23.50
CA GLN A 90 -10.50 -15.04 24.27
C GLN A 90 -9.90 -15.92 25.38
N ASP A 91 -8.86 -16.69 25.08
CA ASP A 91 -8.17 -17.54 26.06
C ASP A 91 -7.51 -16.69 27.16
N LEU A 92 -6.87 -15.58 26.80
CA LEU A 92 -6.26 -14.66 27.74
C LEU A 92 -7.31 -14.03 28.68
N LEU A 93 -8.44 -13.60 28.12
CA LEU A 93 -9.56 -13.08 28.91
C LEU A 93 -10.08 -14.14 29.89
N ASN A 94 -10.31 -15.37 29.42
CA ASN A 94 -10.86 -16.44 30.25
C ASN A 94 -9.92 -16.89 31.37
N THR A 95 -8.61 -16.85 31.13
CA THR A 95 -7.60 -17.38 32.07
C THR A 95 -7.02 -16.33 33.01
N THR A 96 -6.99 -15.06 32.59
CA THR A 96 -6.34 -13.98 33.36
C THR A 96 -7.23 -12.78 33.64
N GLY A 97 -8.40 -12.69 33.01
CA GLY A 97 -9.27 -11.51 33.06
C GLY A 97 -8.76 -10.32 32.23
N LYS A 98 -7.62 -10.45 31.53
CA LYS A 98 -7.13 -9.39 30.63
C LYS A 98 -7.90 -9.40 29.32
N ASP A 99 -8.63 -8.32 29.09
CA ASP A 99 -9.41 -8.13 27.88
C ASP A 99 -8.63 -7.33 26.83
N LEU A 100 -8.46 -7.92 25.64
CA LEU A 100 -7.84 -7.27 24.49
C LEU A 100 -8.87 -6.81 23.45
N PHE A 101 -10.15 -7.17 23.62
CA PHE A 101 -11.21 -6.74 22.73
C PHE A 101 -11.67 -5.32 23.07
N ALA A 102 -12.09 -4.59 22.04
CA ALA A 102 -12.88 -3.39 22.25
C ALA A 102 -14.31 -3.78 22.67
N ARG A 103 -14.85 -3.00 23.61
CA ARG A 103 -16.15 -3.26 24.21
C ARG A 103 -17.07 -2.07 24.05
N ARG A 104 -18.32 -2.33 23.68
CA ARG A 104 -19.42 -1.36 23.82
C ARG A 104 -19.55 -0.94 25.29
N LEU A 105 -20.21 0.18 25.56
CA LEU A 105 -20.44 0.65 26.94
C LEU A 105 -21.18 -0.40 27.80
N ASP A 106 -22.04 -1.21 27.19
CA ASP A 106 -22.75 -2.33 27.86
C ASP A 106 -21.90 -3.61 28.05
N GLY A 107 -20.63 -3.61 27.60
CA GLY A 107 -19.70 -4.74 27.69
C GLY A 107 -19.81 -5.76 26.55
N SER A 108 -20.67 -5.56 25.56
CA SER A 108 -20.71 -6.43 24.39
C SER A 108 -19.50 -6.23 23.47
N LEU A 109 -19.13 -7.28 22.72
CA LEU A 109 -18.10 -7.21 21.69
C LEU A 109 -18.57 -6.31 20.53
N ILE A 110 -17.62 -5.66 19.87
CA ILE A 110 -17.89 -4.84 18.69
C ILE A 110 -17.49 -5.64 17.45
N GLU A 111 -18.49 -6.10 16.71
CA GLU A 111 -18.32 -6.68 15.38
C GLU A 111 -18.36 -5.55 14.33
N TRP A 112 -17.46 -5.60 13.33
CA TRP A 112 -17.35 -4.60 12.28
C TRP A 112 -18.54 -4.66 11.31
N SER A 113 -19.12 -3.51 11.00
CA SER A 113 -20.19 -3.39 9.99
C SER A 113 -19.69 -3.84 8.62
N GLY A 114 -20.42 -4.75 7.98
CA GLY A 114 -20.06 -5.30 6.66
C GLY A 114 -19.04 -6.45 6.71
N TYR A 115 -18.41 -6.71 7.86
CA TYR A 115 -17.38 -7.74 8.01
C TYR A 115 -17.75 -8.72 9.11
N TRP A 116 -18.44 -9.79 8.72
CA TRP A 116 -18.89 -10.83 9.64
C TRP A 116 -17.72 -11.45 10.42
N GLN A 117 -17.93 -11.67 11.71
CA GLN A 117 -16.99 -12.20 12.69
C GLN A 117 -15.64 -11.48 12.80
N HIS A 118 -15.57 -10.23 12.33
CA HIS A 118 -14.44 -9.35 12.59
C HIS A 118 -14.71 -8.55 13.86
N TYR A 119 -13.90 -8.76 14.89
CA TYR A 119 -14.06 -8.11 16.18
C TYR A 119 -13.01 -7.03 16.38
N GLN A 120 -13.44 -5.82 16.69
CA GLN A 120 -12.57 -4.68 16.98
C GLN A 120 -11.71 -5.00 18.21
N MET A 121 -10.41 -4.76 18.08
CA MET A 121 -9.46 -4.88 19.18
C MET A 121 -9.25 -3.53 19.89
N ALA A 122 -8.92 -3.57 21.17
CA ALA A 122 -8.66 -2.38 21.96
C ALA A 122 -7.26 -1.80 21.64
N VAL A 123 -7.09 -1.18 20.48
CA VAL A 123 -5.78 -0.65 20.01
C VAL A 123 -5.16 0.38 20.96
N TRP A 124 -5.98 1.00 21.83
CA TRP A 124 -5.53 1.91 22.90
C TRP A 124 -4.90 1.20 24.09
N SER A 125 -5.15 -0.10 24.26
CA SER A 125 -4.49 -0.94 25.27
C SER A 125 -3.01 -1.13 24.94
N ALA A 126 -2.13 -0.84 25.90
CA ALA A 126 -0.70 -1.13 25.77
C ALA A 126 -0.43 -2.63 25.67
N ASP A 127 -1.20 -3.47 26.38
CA ASP A 127 -1.10 -4.93 26.33
C ASP A 127 -1.44 -5.46 24.94
N TYR A 128 -2.48 -4.91 24.29
CA TYR A 128 -2.81 -5.28 22.91
C TYR A 128 -1.68 -4.91 21.94
N ARG A 129 -1.19 -3.67 22.01
CA ARG A 129 -0.12 -3.21 21.11
C ARG A 129 1.16 -4.02 21.29
N TRP A 130 1.55 -4.27 22.54
CA TRP A 130 2.73 -5.10 22.83
C TRP A 130 2.55 -6.51 22.28
N GLN A 131 1.39 -7.14 22.51
CA GLN A 131 1.13 -8.49 22.02
C GLN A 131 1.14 -8.54 20.49
N TRP A 132 0.52 -7.56 19.82
CA TRP A 132 0.51 -7.49 18.36
C TRP A 132 1.94 -7.44 17.82
N VAL A 133 2.78 -6.53 18.34
CA VAL A 133 4.17 -6.37 17.90
C VAL A 133 4.96 -7.65 18.16
N HIS A 134 4.85 -8.20 19.37
CA HIS A 134 5.57 -9.42 19.76
C HIS A 134 5.23 -10.60 18.84
N SER A 135 3.93 -10.90 18.65
CA SER A 135 3.50 -12.02 17.81
C SER A 135 3.96 -11.86 16.36
N VAL A 136 3.82 -10.65 15.79
CA VAL A 136 4.18 -10.39 14.39
C VAL A 136 5.69 -10.48 14.19
N VAL A 137 6.50 -9.94 15.10
CA VAL A 137 7.97 -10.02 15.02
C VAL A 137 8.44 -11.47 15.10
N GLU A 138 7.88 -12.26 16.02
CA GLU A 138 8.24 -13.68 16.15
C GLU A 138 7.84 -14.50 14.92
N GLU A 139 6.64 -14.25 14.36
CA GLU A 139 6.19 -14.91 13.13
C GLU A 139 7.08 -14.55 11.92
N LEU A 140 7.44 -13.27 11.77
CA LEU A 140 8.16 -12.79 10.58
C LEU A 140 9.66 -13.11 10.61
N ARG A 141 10.27 -13.30 11.78
CA ARG A 141 11.73 -13.47 11.95
C ARG A 141 12.35 -14.46 10.96
N ASN A 142 11.72 -15.61 10.77
CA ASN A 142 12.21 -16.68 9.89
C ASN A 142 11.27 -16.92 8.68
N SER A 143 10.42 -15.95 8.36
CA SER A 143 9.48 -16.06 7.24
C SER A 143 10.13 -15.64 5.92
N PRO A 144 9.59 -16.12 4.77
CA PRO A 144 10.04 -15.71 3.43
C PRO A 144 9.61 -14.29 3.05
N PHE A 145 8.71 -13.65 3.82
CA PHE A 145 8.22 -12.30 3.53
C PHE A 145 9.31 -11.25 3.80
N ASP A 146 9.36 -10.20 2.98
CA ASP A 146 10.22 -9.04 3.20
C ASP A 146 9.69 -8.14 4.34
N GLY A 147 8.41 -8.28 4.69
CA GLY A 147 7.77 -7.46 5.70
C GLY A 147 6.27 -7.68 5.80
N VAL A 148 5.58 -6.68 6.34
CA VAL A 148 4.13 -6.70 6.60
C VAL A 148 3.46 -5.55 5.88
N MET A 149 2.36 -5.83 5.17
CA MET A 149 1.35 -4.81 4.86
C MET A 149 0.39 -4.77 6.05
N ALA A 150 0.44 -3.69 6.81
CA ALA A 150 -0.31 -3.53 8.05
C ALA A 150 -1.61 -2.78 7.81
N ASP A 151 -2.69 -3.52 7.66
CA ASP A 151 -3.99 -2.99 7.29
C ASP A 151 -4.71 -2.32 8.47
N ASN A 152 -5.65 -1.43 8.15
CA ASN A 152 -6.54 -0.77 9.11
C ASN A 152 -5.84 0.24 10.05
N ASP A 153 -4.90 1.03 9.52
CA ASP A 153 -4.43 2.30 10.10
C ASP A 153 -5.49 3.41 9.87
N VAL A 154 -6.65 3.22 10.48
CA VAL A 154 -7.86 3.99 10.18
C VAL A 154 -7.73 5.47 10.53
N GLU A 155 -8.26 6.34 9.67
CA GLU A 155 -8.41 7.77 9.95
C GLU A 155 -9.82 8.12 10.47
N ASN A 156 -10.84 7.38 10.04
CA ASN A 156 -12.24 7.58 10.44
C ASN A 156 -12.92 6.27 10.88
N ASP A 157 -14.16 6.36 11.36
CA ASP A 157 -14.97 5.18 11.71
C ASP A 157 -15.56 4.52 10.45
N TYR A 158 -14.75 3.69 9.78
CA TYR A 158 -15.18 2.94 8.59
C TYR A 158 -16.03 1.70 8.94
N TYR A 159 -15.95 1.22 10.18
CA TYR A 159 -16.49 -0.08 10.59
C TYR A 159 -17.73 0.01 11.49
N GLY A 160 -18.28 1.21 11.70
CA GLY A 160 -19.46 1.39 12.55
C GLY A 160 -19.19 1.07 14.02
N LEU A 161 -18.04 1.53 14.53
CA LEU A 161 -17.70 1.45 15.94
C LEU A 161 -18.74 2.19 16.79
N ASN A 162 -19.41 3.21 16.24
CA ASN A 162 -20.46 4.03 16.88
C ASN A 162 -20.00 4.51 18.28
N LEU A 163 -18.96 5.34 18.27
CA LEU A 163 -18.37 5.92 19.46
C LEU A 163 -19.39 6.80 20.23
N PRO A 164 -19.29 6.91 21.57
CA PRO A 164 -18.21 6.39 22.42
C PRO A 164 -18.33 4.89 22.75
N ILE A 165 -17.18 4.28 23.06
CA ILE A 165 -17.03 2.90 23.53
C ILE A 165 -16.17 2.88 24.80
N GLN A 166 -16.02 1.73 25.47
CA GLN A 166 -15.26 1.69 26.73
C GLN A 166 -13.82 2.18 26.54
N GLY A 167 -13.46 3.25 27.26
CA GLY A 167 -12.12 3.83 27.22
C GLY A 167 -11.81 4.71 25.99
N VAL A 168 -12.79 4.93 25.08
CA VAL A 168 -12.61 5.72 23.86
C VAL A 168 -13.82 6.61 23.62
N GLU A 169 -13.60 7.92 23.71
CA GLU A 169 -14.61 8.94 23.43
C GLU A 169 -14.75 9.27 21.94
N SER A 170 -13.64 9.24 21.20
CA SER A 170 -13.60 9.65 19.79
C SER A 170 -12.53 8.91 19.00
N ILE A 171 -12.65 8.94 17.67
CA ILE A 171 -11.71 8.30 16.74
C ILE A 171 -10.28 8.84 16.89
N THR A 172 -10.12 10.04 17.46
CA THR A 172 -8.81 10.62 17.80
C THR A 172 -8.00 9.73 18.72
N THR A 173 -8.62 9.11 19.73
CA THR A 173 -7.90 8.20 20.64
C THR A 173 -7.42 6.96 19.90
N ILE A 174 -8.25 6.39 19.02
CA ILE A 174 -7.88 5.24 18.18
C ILE A 174 -6.68 5.61 17.28
N ARG A 175 -6.76 6.73 16.56
CA ARG A 175 -5.66 7.23 15.70
C ARG A 175 -4.35 7.40 16.47
N GLN A 176 -4.38 8.09 17.61
CA GLN A 176 -3.18 8.32 18.43
C GLN A 176 -2.50 7.01 18.85
N HIS A 177 -3.29 5.98 19.15
CA HIS A 177 -2.76 4.70 19.55
C HIS A 177 -2.34 3.81 18.38
N LEU A 178 -2.90 4.00 17.19
CA LEU A 178 -2.37 3.43 15.95
C LEU A 178 -1.02 4.05 15.58
N ASP A 179 -0.84 5.37 15.75
CA ASP A 179 0.45 6.04 15.56
C ASP A 179 1.56 5.37 16.42
N PHE A 180 1.24 5.02 17.68
CA PHE A 180 2.15 4.27 18.54
C PHE A 180 2.38 2.83 18.07
N LEU A 181 1.31 2.10 17.70
CA LEU A 181 1.43 0.72 17.25
C LEU A 181 2.30 0.63 16.00
N ILE A 182 2.08 1.49 15.01
CA ILE A 182 2.86 1.56 13.76
C ILE A 182 4.33 1.86 14.06
N SER A 183 4.58 2.83 14.94
CA SER A 183 5.95 3.18 15.31
C SER A 183 6.68 2.02 15.98
N PHE A 184 6.05 1.35 16.97
CA PHE A 184 6.67 0.22 17.66
C PHE A 184 6.85 -0.99 16.74
N ALA A 185 5.82 -1.34 15.95
CA ALA A 185 5.89 -2.41 14.97
C ALA A 185 7.01 -2.18 13.95
N GLY A 186 7.10 -0.96 13.41
CA GLY A 186 8.10 -0.59 12.42
C GLY A 186 9.52 -0.70 12.96
N ILE A 187 9.76 -0.16 14.17
CA ILE A 187 11.06 -0.25 14.84
C ILE A 187 11.47 -1.72 15.05
N GLU A 188 10.58 -2.55 15.61
CA GLU A 188 10.94 -3.94 15.93
C GLU A 188 11.08 -4.82 14.69
N LEU A 189 10.26 -4.61 13.65
CA LEU A 189 10.43 -5.29 12.36
C LEU A 189 11.74 -4.90 11.69
N ASN A 190 12.10 -3.61 11.67
CA ASN A 190 13.34 -3.15 11.05
C ASN A 190 14.59 -3.75 11.75
N LYS A 191 14.55 -3.98 13.07
CA LYS A 191 15.65 -4.67 13.80
C LYS A 191 15.89 -6.10 13.32
N ILE A 192 14.84 -6.79 12.84
CA ILE A 192 14.93 -8.17 12.33
C ILE A 192 15.00 -8.25 10.81
N GLY A 193 15.29 -7.12 10.15
CA GLY A 193 15.48 -7.08 8.70
C GLY A 193 14.19 -7.05 7.89
N LYS A 194 13.06 -6.69 8.51
CA LYS A 194 11.73 -6.68 7.89
C LYS A 194 11.17 -5.27 7.80
N ILE A 195 10.41 -4.96 6.75
CA ILE A 195 9.76 -3.66 6.57
C ILE A 195 8.32 -3.66 7.09
N LEU A 196 7.83 -2.49 7.48
CA LEU A 196 6.41 -2.24 7.75
C LEU A 196 5.85 -1.29 6.69
N VAL A 197 4.74 -1.69 6.07
CA VAL A 197 4.00 -0.89 5.08
C VAL A 197 2.54 -0.76 5.55
N PRO A 198 2.17 0.27 6.34
CA PRO A 198 0.80 0.43 6.78
C PRO A 198 -0.14 0.83 5.64
N ASN A 199 -1.38 0.33 5.66
CA ASN A 199 -2.49 0.86 4.86
C ASN A 199 -2.97 2.17 5.47
N ILE A 200 -2.32 3.27 5.09
CA ILE A 200 -2.53 4.60 5.68
C ILE A 200 -3.92 5.14 5.36
N ALA A 201 -4.53 4.63 4.27
CA ALA A 201 -5.89 4.86 3.77
C ALA A 201 -6.45 6.23 4.20
N GLU A 202 -6.35 7.22 3.31
CA GLU A 202 -6.66 8.64 3.56
C GLU A 202 -5.52 9.54 4.05
N SER A 203 -4.32 9.36 3.51
CA SER A 203 -3.13 10.19 3.83
C SER A 203 -3.33 11.71 3.70
N ARG A 204 -4.32 12.13 2.91
CA ARG A 204 -4.68 13.54 2.66
C ARG A 204 -5.38 14.23 3.85
N LEU A 205 -5.99 13.48 4.77
CA LEU A 205 -6.80 14.06 5.84
C LEU A 205 -5.97 14.58 7.02
N ARG A 206 -4.75 14.08 7.19
CA ARG A 206 -3.85 14.47 8.28
C ARG A 206 -2.44 14.73 7.75
N TRP A 207 -2.07 16.02 7.69
CA TRP A 207 -0.73 16.44 7.27
C TRP A 207 0.35 15.71 8.06
N GLY A 208 1.37 15.21 7.37
CA GLY A 208 2.50 14.48 7.98
C GLY A 208 2.23 13.02 8.34
N LYS A 209 0.97 12.53 8.32
CA LYS A 209 0.66 11.11 8.62
C LYS A 209 1.44 10.17 7.70
N TRP A 210 1.43 10.43 6.39
CA TRP A 210 2.13 9.58 5.42
C TRP A 210 3.64 9.52 5.70
N GLU A 211 4.29 10.66 5.88
CA GLU A 211 5.73 10.72 6.17
C GLU A 211 6.10 9.96 7.44
N SER A 212 5.32 10.16 8.51
CA SER A 212 5.49 9.46 9.80
C SER A 212 5.31 7.94 9.65
N HIS A 213 4.21 7.50 9.05
CA HIS A 213 3.84 6.09 9.03
C HIS A 213 4.63 5.29 8.00
N SER A 214 5.09 5.94 6.92
CA SER A 214 5.91 5.30 5.89
C SER A 214 7.40 5.22 6.23
N ALA A 215 7.84 5.77 7.36
CA ALA A 215 9.24 5.82 7.75
C ALA A 215 9.90 4.43 7.93
N TYR A 216 9.10 3.39 8.17
CA TYR A 216 9.56 2.04 8.57
C TYR A 216 9.61 1.02 7.44
N GLY A 217 9.41 1.45 6.19
CA GLY A 217 9.35 0.52 5.07
C GLY A 217 8.65 1.05 3.84
N GLY A 218 7.74 2.00 4.02
CA GLY A 218 6.92 2.55 2.95
C GLY A 218 5.45 2.61 3.37
N GLY A 219 4.54 2.85 2.43
CA GLY A 219 3.11 3.03 2.72
C GLY A 219 2.24 2.46 1.62
N PHE A 220 1.03 2.05 2.00
CA PHE A 220 -0.04 1.65 1.11
C PHE A 220 -1.18 2.67 1.17
N GLU A 221 -1.65 3.13 0.01
CA GLU A 221 -2.83 3.99 -0.13
C GLU A 221 -3.89 3.22 -0.92
N GLU A 222 -4.91 2.71 -0.23
CA GLU A 222 -5.99 1.92 -0.81
C GLU A 222 -7.02 2.74 -1.60
N VAL A 223 -7.09 4.05 -1.32
CA VAL A 223 -8.04 5.01 -1.91
C VAL A 223 -7.30 6.07 -2.70
N TRP A 224 -6.42 5.61 -3.59
CA TRP A 224 -5.62 6.48 -4.44
C TRP A 224 -6.51 7.19 -5.46
N LEU A 225 -6.56 8.53 -5.37
CA LEU A 225 -7.35 9.45 -6.22
C LEU A 225 -8.89 9.25 -6.20
N GLY A 226 -9.41 8.29 -5.44
CA GLY A 226 -10.85 8.06 -5.30
C GLY A 226 -11.19 6.96 -4.30
N TRP A 227 -12.43 6.97 -3.83
CA TRP A 227 -13.01 5.98 -2.90
C TRP A 227 -13.66 4.79 -3.61
N GLY A 228 -14.23 5.06 -4.77
CA GLY A 228 -14.98 4.09 -5.55
C GLY A 228 -14.82 4.35 -7.05
N ALA A 229 -15.40 3.46 -7.85
CA ALA A 229 -15.27 3.48 -9.31
C ALA A 229 -15.66 4.82 -9.97
N GLN A 230 -16.52 5.60 -9.31
CA GLN A 230 -17.00 6.92 -9.75
C GLN A 230 -16.90 7.99 -8.66
N GLU A 231 -16.29 7.67 -7.52
CA GLU A 231 -16.20 8.56 -6.35
C GLU A 231 -14.78 9.12 -6.24
N PHE A 232 -14.43 9.98 -7.19
CA PHE A 232 -13.11 10.58 -7.26
C PHE A 232 -12.90 11.67 -6.20
N LEU A 233 -11.65 11.86 -5.79
CA LEU A 233 -11.28 13.02 -4.98
C LEU A 233 -11.39 14.29 -5.82
N SER A 234 -11.76 15.41 -5.19
CA SER A 234 -11.66 16.72 -5.84
C SER A 234 -10.21 17.04 -6.21
N GLY A 235 -9.99 17.88 -7.22
CA GLY A 235 -8.64 18.17 -7.70
C GLY A 235 -7.68 18.69 -6.63
N ALA A 236 -8.18 19.46 -5.66
CA ALA A 236 -7.39 19.91 -4.51
C ALA A 236 -6.97 18.73 -3.61
N TYR A 237 -7.89 17.81 -3.29
CA TYR A 237 -7.59 16.64 -2.47
C TYR A 237 -6.72 15.62 -3.19
N ALA A 238 -6.93 15.40 -4.49
CA ALA A 238 -6.10 14.54 -5.33
C ALA A 238 -4.64 15.06 -5.38
N THR A 239 -4.46 16.36 -5.62
CA THR A 239 -3.14 16.99 -5.66
C THR A 239 -2.45 16.96 -4.29
N MET A 240 -3.20 17.23 -3.21
CA MET A 240 -2.68 17.14 -1.85
C MET A 240 -2.23 15.71 -1.50
N GLN A 241 -3.05 14.70 -1.81
CA GLN A 241 -2.72 13.29 -1.61
C GLN A 241 -1.42 12.94 -2.35
N GLY A 242 -1.34 13.25 -3.66
CA GLY A 242 -0.16 12.96 -4.46
C GLY A 242 1.11 13.64 -3.96
N ASN A 243 1.04 14.90 -3.55
CA ASN A 243 2.18 15.61 -2.99
C ASN A 243 2.64 15.05 -1.64
N HIS A 244 1.73 14.65 -0.75
CA HIS A 244 2.08 14.05 0.54
C HIS A 244 2.78 12.71 0.34
N ILE A 245 2.22 11.86 -0.52
CA ILE A 245 2.78 10.55 -0.83
C ILE A 245 4.13 10.71 -1.52
N GLY A 246 4.23 11.61 -2.51
CA GLY A 246 5.45 11.89 -3.26
C GLY A 246 6.63 12.33 -2.39
N ARG A 247 6.36 13.11 -1.34
CA ARG A 247 7.36 13.52 -0.34
C ARG A 247 7.77 12.37 0.58
N GLY A 248 6.81 11.66 1.18
CA GLY A 248 7.18 10.59 2.13
C GLY A 248 7.79 9.35 1.49
N ALA A 249 7.63 9.17 0.17
CA ALA A 249 8.34 8.16 -0.62
C ALA A 249 9.85 8.43 -0.75
N GLU A 250 10.33 9.62 -0.38
CA GLU A 250 11.75 9.95 -0.40
C GLU A 250 12.52 9.30 0.77
N GLY A 251 13.81 9.10 0.54
CA GLY A 251 14.75 8.55 1.52
C GLY A 251 14.82 7.02 1.52
N LEU A 252 15.59 6.52 2.49
CA LEU A 252 15.85 5.09 2.67
C LEU A 252 15.33 4.63 4.04
N VAL A 253 14.82 3.40 4.10
CA VAL A 253 14.61 2.68 5.35
C VAL A 253 15.90 1.95 5.72
N THR A 254 16.26 1.95 7.00
CA THR A 254 17.43 1.22 7.51
C THR A 254 16.98 -0.03 8.26
N LEU A 255 17.51 -1.17 7.85
CA LEU A 255 17.22 -2.48 8.39
C LEU A 255 18.45 -3.07 9.10
N ASN A 256 18.21 -3.97 10.04
CA ASN A 256 19.24 -4.60 10.89
C ASN A 256 20.09 -3.60 11.66
N ALA A 257 19.58 -2.39 11.90
CA ALA A 257 20.23 -1.41 12.74
C ALA A 257 20.01 -1.78 14.21
N VAL A 258 20.82 -2.69 14.73
CA VAL A 258 20.92 -2.93 16.18
C VAL A 258 22.04 -2.05 16.71
N GLN A 259 21.69 -0.92 17.34
CA GLN A 259 22.61 -0.26 18.26
C GLN A 259 22.58 -1.02 19.58
N ASP A 260 23.46 -2.00 19.73
CA ASP A 260 23.65 -2.64 21.02
C ASP A 260 24.63 -1.80 21.88
N ARG A 261 24.21 -1.42 23.10
CA ARG A 261 25.07 -0.87 24.15
C ARG A 261 25.53 -1.92 25.17
N SER A 262 25.11 -3.17 25.03
CA SER A 262 25.31 -4.28 25.97
C SER A 262 26.26 -5.40 25.50
N GLY A 263 26.63 -5.46 24.22
CA GLY A 263 27.61 -6.44 23.73
C GLY A 263 27.14 -7.90 23.76
N ASP A 264 25.85 -8.17 23.95
CA ASP A 264 25.32 -9.52 24.04
C ASP A 264 24.70 -9.92 22.69
N ALA A 265 25.44 -10.79 21.99
CA ALA A 265 25.13 -11.27 20.65
C ALA A 265 23.87 -12.15 20.61
N TYR A 266 22.68 -11.52 20.53
CA TYR A 266 21.49 -12.16 20.00
C TYR A 266 21.54 -12.13 18.47
N GLY A 267 22.20 -13.13 17.86
CA GLY A 267 22.02 -13.49 16.45
C GLY A 267 22.15 -12.35 15.43
N ALA A 268 23.14 -11.46 15.61
CA ALA A 268 23.33 -10.28 14.78
C ALA A 268 23.42 -10.63 13.28
N VAL A 269 22.42 -10.20 12.50
CA VAL A 269 22.52 -10.13 11.05
C VAL A 269 23.57 -9.05 10.75
N ASN A 270 24.72 -9.49 10.25
CA ASN A 270 26.00 -8.78 10.35
C ASN A 270 26.18 -7.60 9.36
N THR A 271 25.12 -7.12 8.71
CA THR A 271 25.20 -5.95 7.83
C THR A 271 23.91 -5.14 7.87
N GLN A 272 24.00 -3.92 8.41
CA GLN A 272 22.98 -2.90 8.23
C GLN A 272 22.72 -2.69 6.74
N GLN A 273 21.44 -2.64 6.36
CA GLN A 273 21.02 -2.45 4.98
C GLN A 273 20.17 -1.18 4.88
N SER A 274 20.40 -0.38 3.85
CA SER A 274 19.53 0.74 3.51
C SER A 274 18.82 0.45 2.20
N LEU A 275 17.50 0.56 2.20
CA LEU A 275 16.64 0.26 1.04
C LEU A 275 15.71 1.42 0.73
N PRO A 276 15.34 1.65 -0.53
CA PRO A 276 14.25 2.57 -0.86
C PRO A 276 12.95 2.17 -0.18
N LYS A 277 12.12 3.15 0.17
CA LYS A 277 10.78 2.91 0.69
C LYS A 277 9.87 2.29 -0.38
N VAL A 278 8.92 1.48 0.07
CA VAL A 278 7.94 0.77 -0.76
C VAL A 278 6.63 1.56 -0.78
N THR A 279 6.34 2.26 -1.87
CA THR A 279 5.05 2.95 -2.04
C THR A 279 4.13 2.13 -2.94
N ILE A 280 3.01 1.69 -2.35
CA ILE A 280 2.00 0.87 -3.02
C ILE A 280 0.72 1.69 -3.11
N LEU A 281 0.11 1.72 -4.28
CA LEU A 281 -1.15 2.42 -4.51
C LEU A 281 -2.20 1.43 -5.00
N ARG A 282 -3.44 1.60 -4.56
CA ARG A 282 -4.59 0.96 -5.17
C ARG A 282 -5.60 2.01 -5.55
N THR A 283 -6.02 1.97 -6.80
CA THR A 283 -7.16 2.75 -7.29
C THR A 283 -8.39 1.85 -7.37
N PRO A 284 -9.60 2.37 -7.12
CA PRO A 284 -10.82 1.61 -7.37
C PRO A 284 -10.94 1.24 -8.85
N HIS A 285 -11.23 -0.04 -9.15
CA HIS A 285 -11.51 -0.49 -10.50
C HIS A 285 -12.70 0.26 -11.10
N GLY A 286 -12.54 0.75 -12.33
CA GLY A 286 -13.57 1.50 -13.05
C GLY A 286 -14.58 0.60 -13.77
N TYR A 287 -15.45 1.24 -14.54
CA TYR A 287 -16.45 0.56 -15.39
C TYR A 287 -16.18 0.75 -16.89
N SER A 288 -15.11 1.47 -17.24
CA SER A 288 -14.76 1.81 -18.62
C SER A 288 -13.31 1.49 -18.88
N THR A 289 -13.02 1.04 -20.09
CA THR A 289 -11.67 0.76 -20.54
C THR A 289 -11.25 1.72 -21.64
N SER A 290 -9.95 1.95 -21.72
CA SER A 290 -9.36 2.77 -22.75
C SER A 290 -9.59 2.17 -24.13
N PRO A 291 -10.05 2.97 -25.11
CA PRO A 291 -10.19 2.49 -26.48
C PRO A 291 -8.83 2.23 -27.14
N ILE A 292 -7.74 2.73 -26.54
CA ILE A 292 -6.36 2.60 -27.00
C ILE A 292 -5.84 1.23 -26.56
N SER A 293 -5.68 1.02 -25.24
CA SER A 293 -5.07 -0.21 -24.69
C SER A 293 -6.02 -1.27 -24.17
N GLY A 294 -7.31 -0.96 -24.00
CA GLY A 294 -8.23 -1.82 -23.25
C GLY A 294 -8.00 -1.79 -21.73
N THR A 295 -7.05 -1.00 -21.24
CA THR A 295 -6.76 -0.83 -19.81
C THR A 295 -7.92 -0.12 -19.12
N ASP A 296 -8.24 -0.54 -17.89
CA ASP A 296 -9.21 0.16 -17.03
C ASP A 296 -8.85 1.65 -16.89
N GLU A 297 -9.81 2.54 -17.14
CA GLU A 297 -9.55 4.00 -17.14
C GLU A 297 -9.17 4.53 -15.77
N ASN A 298 -9.67 3.92 -14.69
CA ASN A 298 -9.25 4.29 -13.34
C ASN A 298 -7.81 3.84 -13.06
N LEU A 299 -7.40 2.67 -13.57
CA LEU A 299 -5.99 2.25 -13.54
C LEU A 299 -5.11 3.22 -14.33
N LEU A 300 -5.50 3.67 -15.51
CA LEU A 300 -4.72 4.66 -16.28
C LEU A 300 -4.63 6.01 -15.56
N TYR A 301 -5.74 6.48 -14.98
CA TYR A 301 -5.77 7.68 -14.15
C TYR A 301 -4.83 7.56 -12.94
N GLY A 302 -4.94 6.45 -12.20
CA GLY A 302 -4.10 6.13 -11.07
C GLY A 302 -2.62 6.03 -11.43
N LEU A 303 -2.30 5.36 -12.54
CA LEU A 303 -0.92 5.15 -13.02
C LEU A 303 -0.30 6.44 -13.56
N ALA A 304 -1.08 7.29 -14.21
CA ALA A 304 -0.60 8.63 -14.58
C ALA A 304 -0.26 9.46 -13.34
N GLY A 305 -1.12 9.41 -12.30
CA GLY A 305 -0.83 10.01 -10.99
C GLY A 305 0.41 9.41 -10.32
N PHE A 306 0.57 8.09 -10.39
CA PHE A 306 1.74 7.37 -9.87
C PHE A 306 3.04 7.94 -10.47
N TRP A 307 3.05 8.19 -11.79
CA TRP A 307 4.21 8.79 -12.44
C TRP A 307 4.37 10.26 -12.08
N VAL A 308 3.34 11.08 -12.28
CA VAL A 308 3.40 12.54 -12.08
C VAL A 308 3.84 12.88 -10.66
N PHE A 309 3.17 12.34 -9.64
CA PHE A 309 3.48 12.63 -8.24
C PHE A 309 4.68 11.85 -7.72
N GLY A 310 4.82 10.58 -8.12
CA GLY A 310 5.90 9.72 -7.63
C GLY A 310 7.26 10.03 -8.23
N GLY A 311 7.32 10.71 -9.39
CA GLY A 311 8.59 11.14 -9.99
C GLY A 311 9.55 9.99 -10.31
N GLY A 312 9.02 8.79 -10.52
CA GLY A 312 9.82 7.57 -10.71
C GLY A 312 10.23 6.83 -9.43
N ARG A 313 9.67 7.18 -8.26
CA ARG A 313 10.03 6.55 -6.97
C ARG A 313 8.99 5.55 -6.44
N PHE A 314 7.72 5.70 -6.83
CA PHE A 314 6.69 4.76 -6.37
C PHE A 314 6.96 3.35 -6.90
N THR A 315 6.50 2.35 -6.14
CA THR A 315 6.93 0.95 -6.31
C THR A 315 5.92 0.13 -7.10
N GLY A 316 4.66 0.14 -6.69
CA GLY A 316 3.62 -0.67 -7.31
C GLY A 316 2.26 -0.01 -7.26
N ILE A 317 1.45 -0.26 -8.28
CA ILE A 317 0.05 0.18 -8.35
C ILE A 317 -0.81 -0.93 -8.97
N ASN A 318 -2.08 -1.00 -8.56
CA ASN A 318 -3.08 -1.76 -9.31
C ASN A 318 -4.48 -1.18 -9.15
N ALA A 319 -5.41 -1.70 -9.94
CA ALA A 319 -6.84 -1.46 -9.80
C ALA A 319 -7.56 -2.76 -9.48
N THR A 320 -8.36 -2.75 -8.43
CA THR A 320 -9.19 -3.89 -8.00
C THR A 320 -10.58 -3.38 -7.63
N GLN A 321 -11.61 -4.24 -7.69
CA GLN A 321 -12.86 -3.91 -6.99
C GLN A 321 -12.61 -3.96 -5.47
N HIS A 322 -13.50 -3.34 -4.70
CA HIS A 322 -13.43 -3.39 -3.24
C HIS A 322 -13.45 -4.85 -2.77
N ASP A 323 -12.48 -5.25 -1.96
CA ASP A 323 -12.28 -6.61 -1.45
C ASP A 323 -12.10 -7.75 -2.49
N ALA A 324 -12.00 -7.43 -3.78
CA ALA A 324 -11.81 -8.43 -4.84
C ALA A 324 -10.32 -8.69 -5.08
N TYR A 325 -9.71 -9.45 -4.17
CA TYR A 325 -8.26 -9.69 -4.09
C TYR A 325 -7.87 -11.11 -4.56
N ASP A 326 -8.53 -11.59 -5.62
CA ASP A 326 -8.43 -12.99 -6.06
C ASP A 326 -7.83 -13.17 -7.45
N GLY A 327 -7.77 -12.09 -8.22
CA GLY A 327 -7.31 -12.08 -9.60
C GLY A 327 -5.84 -11.69 -9.76
N THR A 328 -5.44 -11.56 -11.02
CA THR A 328 -4.14 -11.02 -11.46
C THR A 328 -4.36 -9.84 -12.42
N PRO A 329 -4.94 -8.72 -11.96
CA PRO A 329 -5.21 -7.57 -12.81
C PRO A 329 -3.90 -6.98 -13.36
N ASN A 330 -3.88 -6.74 -14.66
CA ASN A 330 -2.69 -6.26 -15.37
C ASN A 330 -3.07 -5.31 -16.51
N ALA A 331 -2.11 -4.50 -16.92
CA ALA A 331 -2.22 -3.58 -18.04
C ALA A 331 -0.86 -3.42 -18.73
N PRO A 332 -0.80 -3.24 -20.07
CA PRO A 332 0.45 -3.03 -20.78
C PRO A 332 1.30 -1.89 -20.19
N GLU A 333 0.66 -0.81 -19.76
CA GLU A 333 1.31 0.38 -19.23
C GLU A 333 2.03 0.14 -17.89
N LEU A 334 1.70 -0.93 -17.16
CA LEU A 334 2.43 -1.32 -15.94
C LEU A 334 3.87 -1.76 -16.20
N SER A 335 4.26 -1.91 -17.47
CA SER A 335 5.65 -2.15 -17.90
C SER A 335 6.38 -0.90 -18.40
N PHE A 336 5.72 0.26 -18.44
CA PHE A 336 6.30 1.47 -19.04
C PHE A 336 7.20 2.16 -18.03
N ASP A 337 8.51 1.92 -18.14
CA ASP A 337 9.50 2.63 -17.33
C ASP A 337 9.81 4.00 -17.95
N LEU A 338 9.15 5.04 -17.45
CA LEU A 338 9.39 6.41 -17.92
C LEU A 338 10.76 6.94 -17.44
N GLY A 339 11.43 6.26 -16.50
CA GLY A 339 12.71 6.66 -15.93
C GLY A 339 12.57 7.80 -14.92
N ALA A 340 13.63 8.63 -14.82
CA ALA A 340 13.68 9.71 -13.84
C ALA A 340 12.90 10.93 -14.33
N ALA A 341 12.24 11.63 -13.40
CA ALA A 341 11.62 12.92 -13.71
C ALA A 341 12.67 13.91 -14.25
N SER A 342 12.35 14.56 -15.36
CA SER A 342 13.22 15.56 -16.01
C SER A 342 12.90 17.00 -15.57
N GLY A 343 11.88 17.17 -14.73
CA GLY A 343 11.46 18.46 -14.20
C GLY A 343 10.43 18.33 -13.08
N GLU A 344 9.94 19.48 -12.65
CA GLU A 344 8.83 19.60 -11.69
C GLU A 344 7.49 19.21 -12.32
N ILE A 345 6.47 19.10 -11.49
CA ILE A 345 5.09 18.94 -11.97
C ILE A 345 4.64 20.26 -12.58
N GLU A 346 4.13 20.21 -13.81
CA GLU A 346 3.57 21.37 -14.52
C GLU A 346 2.04 21.27 -14.57
N ALA A 347 1.35 22.34 -14.19
CA ALA A 347 -0.10 22.44 -14.28
C ALA A 347 -0.54 23.11 -15.60
N GLN A 348 -1.40 22.44 -16.35
CA GLN A 348 -2.13 22.99 -17.49
C GLN A 348 -3.62 23.05 -17.12
N ASP A 349 -4.06 24.18 -16.55
CA ASP A 349 -5.36 24.32 -15.87
C ASP A 349 -5.52 23.26 -14.76
N SER A 350 -6.43 22.29 -14.93
CA SER A 350 -6.69 21.22 -13.95
C SER A 350 -5.83 19.98 -14.12
N VAL A 351 -5.03 19.94 -15.19
CA VAL A 351 -4.21 18.78 -15.57
C VAL A 351 -2.80 18.93 -15.02
N GLN A 352 -2.38 17.95 -14.23
CA GLN A 352 -1.00 17.85 -13.74
C GLN A 352 -0.21 17.00 -14.73
N THR A 353 0.97 17.48 -15.14
CA THR A 353 1.82 16.81 -16.13
C THR A 353 3.25 16.73 -15.65
N ARG A 354 4.00 15.73 -16.13
CA ARG A 354 5.42 15.62 -15.83
C ARG A 354 6.17 14.92 -16.95
N ALA A 355 7.32 15.47 -17.31
CA ALA A 355 8.25 14.87 -18.26
C ALA A 355 9.28 13.98 -17.56
N PHE A 356 9.70 12.93 -18.24
CA PHE A 356 10.67 11.96 -17.76
C PHE A 356 11.72 11.67 -18.83
N THR A 357 12.82 11.03 -18.42
CA THR A 357 13.91 10.69 -19.35
C THR A 357 13.45 9.82 -20.50
N HIS A 358 12.46 8.95 -20.28
CA HIS A 358 11.93 8.00 -21.26
C HIS A 358 10.42 8.14 -21.49
N GLY A 359 9.82 9.27 -21.15
CA GLY A 359 8.39 9.46 -21.42
C GLY A 359 7.78 10.72 -20.82
N TRP A 360 6.46 10.74 -20.79
CA TRP A 360 5.66 11.83 -20.27
C TRP A 360 4.32 11.29 -19.76
N ALA A 361 3.82 11.84 -18.66
CA ALA A 361 2.53 11.46 -18.08
C ALA A 361 1.70 12.71 -17.76
N ALA A 362 0.38 12.55 -17.83
CA ALA A 362 -0.57 13.58 -17.46
C ALA A 362 -1.84 12.98 -16.85
N LEU A 363 -2.39 13.66 -15.85
CA LEU A 363 -3.69 13.32 -15.27
C LEU A 363 -4.55 14.57 -15.03
N ASN A 364 -5.83 14.46 -15.36
CA ASN A 364 -6.82 15.49 -15.07
C ASN A 364 -7.45 15.23 -13.71
N THR A 365 -7.13 16.08 -12.75
CA THR A 365 -7.62 15.92 -11.36
C THR A 365 -9.00 16.53 -11.12
N SER A 366 -9.61 17.15 -12.14
CA SER A 366 -10.95 17.76 -12.04
C SER A 366 -12.02 16.91 -12.75
N ASP A 367 -13.26 17.36 -12.64
CA ASP A 367 -14.43 16.85 -13.37
C ASP A 367 -14.61 17.47 -14.77
N ARG A 368 -13.78 18.45 -15.15
CA ARG A 368 -13.91 19.18 -16.41
C ARG A 368 -12.94 18.67 -17.46
N THR A 369 -13.40 18.49 -18.68
CA THR A 369 -12.55 18.20 -19.83
C THR A 369 -11.61 19.35 -20.14
N THR A 370 -10.31 19.05 -20.31
CA THR A 370 -9.25 20.04 -20.53
C THR A 370 -8.39 19.65 -21.74
N MET A 371 -8.03 20.63 -22.58
CA MET A 371 -7.06 20.42 -23.66
C MET A 371 -5.64 20.61 -23.14
N VAL A 372 -4.77 19.64 -23.43
CA VAL A 372 -3.39 19.57 -22.93
C VAL A 372 -2.43 19.53 -24.09
N ARG A 373 -1.32 20.28 -24.00
CA ARG A 373 -0.21 20.19 -24.96
C ARG A 373 0.72 19.05 -24.58
N VAL A 374 1.10 18.26 -25.58
CA VAL A 374 2.04 17.14 -25.41
C VAL A 374 3.42 17.53 -25.98
N PRO A 375 4.53 17.27 -25.27
CA PRO A 375 5.87 17.51 -25.80
C PRO A 375 6.13 16.77 -27.12
N GLN A 376 6.56 17.48 -28.17
CA GLN A 376 6.71 16.92 -29.53
C GLN A 376 8.14 16.53 -29.90
N ASP A 377 9.13 17.01 -29.17
CA ASP A 377 10.56 16.78 -29.40
C ASP A 377 11.06 15.42 -28.88
N GLN A 378 10.14 14.58 -28.39
CA GLN A 378 10.49 13.39 -27.61
C GLN A 378 10.18 12.04 -28.28
N GLY A 379 9.57 12.01 -29.48
CA GLY A 379 9.23 10.76 -30.15
C GLY A 379 8.31 9.86 -29.32
N LEU A 380 7.38 10.49 -28.58
CA LEU A 380 6.46 9.84 -27.66
C LEU A 380 5.46 8.95 -28.39
N VAL A 381 5.18 7.78 -27.81
CA VAL A 381 4.19 6.83 -28.32
C VAL A 381 3.28 6.27 -27.23
N ASP A 382 2.07 5.90 -27.64
CA ASP A 382 1.09 5.20 -26.80
C ASP A 382 1.36 3.70 -26.70
N ALA A 383 0.43 2.96 -26.09
CA ALA A 383 0.53 1.52 -25.91
C ALA A 383 0.47 0.70 -27.20
N GLN A 384 -0.02 1.26 -28.30
CA GLN A 384 -0.06 0.64 -29.62
C GLN A 384 1.11 1.13 -30.50
N ASN A 385 2.04 1.91 -29.93
CA ASN A 385 3.16 2.54 -30.60
C ASN A 385 2.78 3.62 -31.64
N ASN A 386 1.57 4.16 -31.55
CA ASN A 386 1.17 5.34 -32.33
C ASN A 386 1.87 6.58 -31.77
N ALA A 387 2.21 7.52 -32.65
CA ALA A 387 2.82 8.79 -32.22
C ALA A 387 1.83 9.60 -31.38
N ALA A 388 2.32 10.17 -30.27
CA ALA A 388 1.52 11.06 -29.44
C ALA A 388 1.12 12.32 -30.22
N PRO A 389 -0.13 12.79 -30.11
CA PRO A 389 -0.58 13.98 -30.82
C PRO A 389 0.06 15.26 -30.24
N ALA A 390 0.04 16.37 -30.98
CA ALA A 390 0.53 17.67 -30.49
C ALA A 390 -0.30 18.23 -29.32
N THR A 391 -1.58 17.92 -29.31
CA THR A 391 -2.54 18.27 -28.28
C THR A 391 -3.51 17.13 -28.09
N LEU A 392 -3.96 16.89 -26.86
CA LEU A 392 -5.02 15.93 -26.57
C LEU A 392 -6.08 16.56 -25.66
N THR A 393 -7.31 16.10 -25.81
CA THR A 393 -8.41 16.47 -24.92
C THR A 393 -8.53 15.39 -23.84
N LEU A 394 -8.28 15.75 -22.58
CA LEU A 394 -8.33 14.84 -21.45
C LEU A 394 -9.60 15.10 -20.64
N GLU A 395 -10.49 14.12 -20.60
CA GLU A 395 -11.70 14.20 -19.78
C GLU A 395 -11.36 14.28 -18.29
N GLY A 396 -12.32 14.68 -17.47
CA GLY A 396 -12.15 14.71 -16.02
C GLY A 396 -11.84 13.33 -15.46
N HIS A 397 -10.91 13.25 -14.51
CA HIS A 397 -10.48 12.00 -13.86
C HIS A 397 -9.99 10.95 -14.86
N ARG A 398 -9.22 11.40 -15.87
CA ARG A 398 -8.52 10.55 -16.83
C ARG A 398 -7.03 10.80 -16.79
N GLY A 399 -6.27 9.76 -17.10
CA GLY A 399 -4.82 9.80 -17.20
C GLY A 399 -4.33 9.29 -18.55
N VAL A 400 -3.16 9.76 -18.96
CA VAL A 400 -2.47 9.28 -20.14
C VAL A 400 -0.98 9.19 -19.86
N ILE A 401 -0.36 8.18 -20.46
CA ILE A 401 1.08 7.92 -20.35
C ILE A 401 1.61 7.65 -21.74
N TYR A 402 2.69 8.34 -22.08
CA TYR A 402 3.44 8.08 -23.29
C TYR A 402 4.88 7.73 -22.93
N ARG A 403 5.42 6.73 -23.61
CA ARG A 403 6.84 6.37 -23.52
C ARG A 403 7.59 6.85 -24.75
N LYS A 404 8.89 7.03 -24.66
CA LYS A 404 9.74 7.20 -25.84
C LYS A 404 9.86 5.87 -26.58
N ARG A 405 10.00 5.96 -27.90
CA ARG A 405 10.20 4.80 -28.79
C ARG A 405 11.49 4.04 -28.51
#